data_AF-A0A1A8WGD8-F1
#
_entry.id   AF-A0A1A8WGD8-F1
#
_cell.length_a   1.000
_cell.length_b   1.000
_cell.length_c   1.000
_cell.angle_alpha   90.00
_cell.angle_beta   90.00
_cell.angle_gamma   90.00
#
_symmetry.space_group_name_H-M   'P 1'
#
loop_
_entity.id
_entity.type
_entity.pdbx_description
1 polymer ?
#
loop_
_entity_poly.entity_id
_entity_poly.type
_entity_poly.pdbx_seq_one_letter_code
_entity_poly.pdbx_strand_id
1 'polypeptide(L)'
;MGTATHEEYAIISSILGNNLGYIQTCSDFLKYSDNLKQDEFLLKDHVPCEYFNIWFKKQLKNISYNIYDVSQFYNIWNSHHQSKQFVSDLCNGKINYIDDDLFKNFQFLHNLYYNLNIYQSISEKHDELSYCNSATIYRESYKT
;
A
#
# COMPACT_ATOMS: atom_id res chain seq x y z
N MET A 1 8.13 19.15 -2.34
CA MET A 1 8.46 18.22 -3.43
C MET A 1 9.81 17.58 -3.11
N GLY A 2 9.82 16.47 -2.39
CA GLY A 2 11.02 15.65 -2.20
C GLY A 2 11.19 14.78 -3.44
N THR A 3 12.24 15.01 -4.21
CA THR A 3 12.62 14.12 -5.30
C THR A 3 13.41 12.97 -4.69
N ALA A 4 12.94 11.74 -4.90
CA ALA A 4 13.75 10.55 -4.72
C ALA A 4 15.12 10.80 -5.38
N THR A 5 16.20 10.58 -4.63
CA THR A 5 17.55 10.91 -5.07
C THR A 5 17.92 10.03 -6.27
N HIS A 6 18.80 10.53 -7.14
CA HIS A 6 19.23 9.82 -8.36
C HIS A 6 19.78 8.40 -8.05
N GLU A 7 20.30 8.20 -6.84
CA GLU A 7 20.78 6.92 -6.32
C GLU A 7 19.64 5.91 -6.05
N GLU A 8 18.51 6.34 -5.49
CA GLU A 8 17.34 5.49 -5.23
C GLU A 8 16.76 4.90 -6.52
N TYR A 9 16.72 5.70 -7.59
CA TYR A 9 16.28 5.23 -8.91
C TYR A 9 17.26 4.24 -9.56
N ALA A 10 18.57 4.40 -9.33
CA ALA A 10 19.59 3.48 -9.84
C ALA A 10 19.56 2.12 -9.12
N ILE A 11 19.24 2.11 -7.82
CA ILE A 11 19.04 0.89 -7.02
C ILE A 11 17.85 0.08 -7.58
N ILE A 12 16.73 0.76 -7.81
CA ILE A 12 15.50 0.13 -8.29
C ILE A 12 15.68 -0.40 -9.73
N SER A 13 16.36 0.33 -10.62
CA SER A 13 16.54 -0.10 -12.02
C SER A 13 17.49 -1.28 -12.18
N SER A 14 18.58 -1.32 -11.40
CA SER A 14 19.59 -2.39 -11.48
C SER A 14 19.12 -3.73 -10.91
N ILE A 15 18.27 -3.71 -9.88
CA ILE A 15 17.77 -4.92 -9.20
C ILE A 15 16.55 -5.51 -9.93
N LEU A 16 15.68 -4.66 -10.49
CA LEU A 16 14.35 -5.07 -10.94
C LEU A 16 14.26 -5.29 -12.47
N GLY A 17 15.42 -5.45 -13.12
CA GLY A 17 15.52 -5.81 -14.54
C GLY A 17 14.85 -4.81 -15.49
N ASN A 18 14.85 -3.52 -15.13
CA ASN A 18 14.13 -2.46 -15.86
C ASN A 18 12.61 -2.67 -16.01
N ASN A 19 11.99 -3.49 -15.16
CA ASN A 19 10.53 -3.60 -15.15
C ASN A 19 9.90 -2.29 -14.65
N LEU A 20 9.24 -1.56 -15.56
CA LEU A 20 8.66 -0.25 -15.29
C LEU A 20 7.60 -0.29 -14.18
N GLY A 21 6.85 -1.39 -14.03
CA GLY A 21 5.83 -1.51 -13.00
C GLY A 21 6.44 -1.58 -11.60
N TYR A 22 7.55 -2.31 -11.44
CA TYR A 22 8.29 -2.31 -10.19
C TYR A 22 8.93 -0.95 -9.94
N ILE A 23 9.55 -0.34 -10.95
CA ILE A 23 10.17 0.98 -10.80
C ILE A 23 9.16 2.02 -10.32
N GLN A 24 7.98 2.05 -10.95
CA GLN A 24 6.90 2.96 -10.59
C GLN A 24 6.40 2.71 -9.16
N THR A 25 6.13 1.46 -8.80
CA THR A 25 5.65 1.08 -7.46
C THR A 25 6.64 1.47 -6.38
N CYS A 26 7.94 1.33 -6.64
CA CYS A 26 8.99 1.73 -5.71
C CYS A 26 9.09 3.26 -5.60
N SER A 27 9.03 3.98 -6.73
CA SER A 27 9.00 5.44 -6.74
C SER A 27 7.81 6.00 -5.94
N ASP A 28 6.63 5.41 -6.11
CA ASP A 28 5.42 5.82 -5.38
C ASP A 28 5.53 5.50 -3.89
N PHE A 29 6.14 4.38 -3.54
CA PHE A 29 6.46 4.03 -2.16
C PHE A 29 7.41 5.06 -1.51
N LEU A 30 8.48 5.46 -2.21
CA LEU A 30 9.43 6.47 -1.72
C LEU A 30 8.75 7.82 -1.49
N LYS A 31 7.96 8.30 -2.46
CA LYS A 31 7.21 9.56 -2.33
C LYS A 31 6.23 9.52 -1.17
N TYR A 32 5.52 8.41 -1.00
CA TYR A 32 4.58 8.24 0.09
C TYR A 32 5.27 8.23 1.46
N SER A 33 6.41 7.54 1.56
CA SER A 33 7.29 7.57 2.73
C SER A 33 7.77 8.98 3.07
N ASP A 34 8.27 9.72 2.08
CA ASP A 34 8.82 11.07 2.30
C ASP A 34 7.74 12.07 2.73
N ASN A 35 6.55 11.98 2.15
CA ASN A 35 5.41 12.81 2.57
C ASN A 35 5.05 12.55 4.04
N LEU A 36 5.10 11.29 4.49
CA LEU A 36 4.83 10.94 5.89
C LEU A 36 5.93 11.40 6.86
N LYS A 37 7.18 11.47 6.41
CA LYS A 37 8.28 12.05 7.20
C LYS A 37 8.15 13.57 7.38
N GLN A 38 7.53 14.26 6.42
CA GLN A 38 7.36 15.72 6.43
C GLN A 38 6.13 16.18 7.24
N ASP A 39 5.15 15.31 7.45
CA ASP A 39 3.94 15.61 8.22
C ASP A 39 4.11 15.15 9.69
N GLU A 40 4.67 16.01 10.54
CA GLU A 40 4.81 15.78 12.00
C GLU A 40 3.47 15.41 12.68
N PHE A 41 2.34 15.81 12.09
CA PHE A 41 1.00 15.48 12.57
C PHE A 41 0.59 14.03 12.29
N LEU A 42 0.99 13.44 11.16
CA LEU A 42 0.73 12.04 10.81
C LEU A 42 1.71 11.07 11.49
N LEU A 43 2.85 11.58 11.97
CA LEU A 43 3.78 10.82 12.82
C LEU A 43 3.30 10.73 14.29
N LYS A 44 2.51 11.70 14.76
CA LYS A 44 1.88 11.64 16.10
C LYS A 44 0.86 10.51 16.21
N ASP A 45 0.03 10.34 15.19
CA ASP A 45 -0.87 9.19 15.05
C ASP A 45 -0.20 8.13 14.17
N HIS A 46 0.66 7.32 14.79
CA HIS A 46 1.46 6.27 14.16
C HIS A 46 0.69 5.56 13.03
N VAL A 47 0.94 5.91 11.76
CA VAL A 47 0.49 5.06 10.65
C VAL A 47 1.16 3.70 10.86
N PRO A 48 0.41 2.63 11.19
CA PRO A 48 1.02 1.36 11.54
C PRO A 48 1.77 0.84 10.31
N CYS A 49 2.95 0.28 10.51
CA CYS A 49 3.75 -0.29 9.44
C CYS A 49 3.03 -1.42 8.68
N GLU A 50 2.08 -2.04 9.34
CA GLU A 50 1.11 -2.97 8.77
C GLU A 50 0.32 -2.32 7.63
N TYR A 51 -0.10 -1.06 7.76
CA TYR A 51 -0.79 -0.32 6.70
C TYR A 51 0.12 -0.12 5.47
N PHE A 52 1.39 0.23 5.70
CA PHE A 52 2.38 0.33 4.62
C PHE A 52 2.55 -0.99 3.86
N ASN A 53 2.69 -2.09 4.61
CA ASN A 53 2.84 -3.41 4.01
C ASN A 53 1.59 -3.84 3.23
N ILE A 54 0.38 -3.50 3.72
CA ILE A 54 -0.88 -3.75 3.00
C ILE A 54 -0.92 -2.93 1.71
N TRP A 55 -0.68 -1.62 1.80
CA TRP A 55 -0.68 -0.74 0.64
C TRP A 55 0.34 -1.19 -0.41
N PHE A 56 1.57 -1.50 0.02
CA PHE A 56 2.65 -1.89 -0.87
C PHE A 56 2.39 -3.24 -1.53
N LYS A 57 1.88 -4.23 -0.79
CA LYS A 57 1.40 -5.50 -1.35
C LYS A 57 0.31 -5.29 -2.42
N LYS A 58 -0.61 -4.34 -2.21
CA LYS A 58 -1.64 -3.99 -3.19
C LYS A 58 -1.03 -3.41 -4.46
N GLN A 59 -0.04 -2.51 -4.36
CA GLN A 59 0.63 -1.95 -5.54
C GLN A 59 1.36 -3.04 -6.34
N LEU A 60 2.10 -3.92 -5.65
CA LEU A 60 2.83 -5.01 -6.30
C LEU A 60 1.90 -5.98 -7.05
N LYS A 61 0.72 -6.28 -6.50
CA LYS A 61 -0.29 -7.13 -7.18
C LYS A 61 -0.85 -6.51 -8.46
N ASN A 62 -0.80 -5.18 -8.61
CA ASN A 62 -1.32 -4.48 -9.78
C ASN A 62 -0.30 -4.37 -10.93
N ILE A 63 0.93 -4.85 -10.73
CA ILE A 63 1.97 -4.81 -11.77
C ILE A 63 1.70 -5.89 -12.81
N SER A 64 1.37 -5.46 -14.03
CA SER A 64 1.30 -6.34 -15.19
C SER A 64 2.68 -6.91 -15.53
N TYR A 65 2.74 -8.18 -15.93
CA TYR A 65 3.98 -8.87 -16.32
C TYR A 65 5.03 -8.91 -15.19
N ASN A 66 4.60 -9.35 -14.02
CA ASN A 66 5.47 -9.51 -12.86
C ASN A 66 6.48 -10.66 -13.08
N ILE A 67 7.77 -10.34 -13.09
CA ILE A 67 8.86 -11.34 -13.15
C ILE A 67 9.13 -12.01 -11.79
N TYR A 68 8.53 -11.47 -10.73
CA TYR A 68 8.64 -11.97 -9.36
C TYR A 68 7.25 -12.04 -8.76
N ASP A 69 6.97 -13.04 -7.94
CA ASP A 69 5.81 -12.95 -7.06
C ASP A 69 6.06 -11.90 -5.96
N VAL A 70 5.01 -11.52 -5.25
CA VAL A 70 5.09 -10.48 -4.22
C VAL A 70 6.06 -10.87 -3.12
N SER A 71 6.07 -12.12 -2.67
CA SER A 71 6.97 -12.58 -1.60
C SER A 71 8.44 -12.55 -2.05
N GLN A 72 8.73 -12.98 -3.27
CA GLN A 72 10.05 -12.91 -3.88
C GLN A 72 10.54 -11.47 -3.96
N PHE A 73 9.66 -10.54 -4.34
CA PHE A 73 9.99 -9.13 -4.40
C PHE A 73 10.44 -8.59 -3.03
N TYR A 74 9.68 -8.85 -1.96
CA TYR A 74 10.06 -8.43 -0.59
C TYR A 74 11.41 -9.03 -0.17
N ASN A 75 11.67 -10.30 -0.50
CA ASN A 75 12.93 -10.96 -0.17
C ASN A 75 14.12 -10.30 -0.87
N ILE A 76 14.00 -10.02 -2.18
CA ILE A 76 15.04 -9.32 -2.95
C ILE A 76 15.28 -7.93 -2.35
N TRP A 77 14.19 -7.19 -2.12
CA TRP A 77 14.24 -5.84 -1.55
C TRP A 77 14.91 -5.81 -0.17
N ASN A 78 14.62 -6.77 0.72
CA ASN A 78 15.21 -6.81 2.06
C ASN A 78 16.65 -7.35 2.11
N SER A 79 17.04 -8.19 1.14
CA SER A 79 18.38 -8.79 1.08
C SER A 79 19.45 -7.83 0.53
N HIS A 80 19.06 -6.86 -0.30
CA HIS A 80 20.00 -5.98 -0.97
C HIS A 80 20.47 -4.84 -0.05
N HIS A 81 21.79 -4.64 0.05
CA HIS A 81 22.40 -3.74 1.04
C HIS A 81 21.86 -2.30 0.96
N GLN A 82 21.69 -1.76 -0.24
CA GLN A 82 21.28 -0.38 -0.44
C GLN A 82 19.80 -0.14 -0.11
N SER A 83 18.90 -1.06 -0.47
CA SER A 83 17.48 -0.99 -0.10
C SER A 83 17.29 -1.28 1.39
N LYS A 84 18.11 -2.16 1.98
CA LYS A 84 18.09 -2.46 3.41
C LYS A 84 18.34 -1.22 4.27
N GLN A 85 19.24 -0.32 3.87
CA GLN A 85 19.47 0.93 4.57
C GLN A 85 18.20 1.79 4.59
N PHE A 86 17.55 1.96 3.44
CA PHE A 86 16.30 2.70 3.33
C PHE A 86 15.15 2.07 4.15
N VAL A 87 15.01 0.74 4.06
CA VAL A 87 13.98 -0.02 4.81
C VAL A 87 14.24 0.00 6.31
N SER A 88 15.49 0.08 6.76
CA SER A 88 15.79 0.11 8.19
C SER A 88 15.29 1.42 8.82
N ASP A 89 15.43 2.53 8.10
CA ASP A 89 14.97 3.85 8.54
C ASP A 89 13.44 3.99 8.44
N LEU A 90 12.78 3.18 7.60
CA LEU A 90 11.33 3.15 7.49
C LEU A 90 10.75 2.03 8.35
N CYS A 91 9.79 2.34 9.22
CA CYS A 91 9.07 1.29 9.94
C CYS A 91 9.97 0.37 10.80
N ASN A 92 11.14 0.85 11.21
CA ASN A 92 12.15 0.08 11.95
C ASN A 92 12.50 -1.25 11.27
N GLY A 93 12.57 -1.28 9.94
CA GLY A 93 12.87 -2.50 9.18
C GLY A 93 11.73 -3.52 9.10
N LYS A 94 10.50 -3.17 9.50
CA LYS A 94 9.35 -4.08 9.50
C LYS A 94 8.60 -4.16 8.15
N ILE A 95 9.22 -3.71 7.06
CA ILE A 95 8.62 -3.82 5.72
C ILE A 95 8.74 -5.26 5.23
N ASN A 96 7.65 -6.01 5.26
CA ASN A 96 7.64 -7.45 5.03
C ASN A 96 6.39 -7.90 4.29
N TYR A 97 6.52 -9.07 3.64
CA TYR A 97 5.38 -9.75 3.07
C TYR A 97 4.33 -10.03 4.16
N ILE A 98 3.10 -9.59 3.91
CA ILE A 98 1.92 -9.99 4.68
C ILE A 98 1.36 -11.22 4.03
N ASP A 99 0.95 -12.21 4.83
CA ASP A 99 0.23 -13.38 4.35
C ASP A 99 -1.02 -13.01 3.51
N ASP A 100 -1.40 -13.89 2.57
CA ASP A 100 -2.54 -13.62 1.69
C ASP A 100 -3.89 -13.60 2.41
N ASP A 101 -4.08 -14.40 3.45
CA ASP A 101 -5.34 -14.43 4.19
C ASP A 101 -5.47 -13.21 5.10
N LEU A 102 -4.37 -12.82 5.77
CA LEU A 102 -4.34 -11.56 6.52
C LEU A 102 -4.62 -10.36 5.60
N PHE A 103 -4.01 -10.33 4.41
CA PHE A 103 -4.25 -9.29 3.42
C PHE A 103 -5.72 -9.24 2.94
N LYS A 104 -6.33 -10.39 2.65
CA LYS A 104 -7.76 -10.47 2.30
C LYS A 104 -8.65 -9.94 3.41
N ASN A 105 -8.37 -10.30 4.67
CA ASN A 105 -9.11 -9.82 5.83
C ASN A 105 -9.03 -8.28 5.95
N PHE A 106 -7.85 -7.71 5.73
CA PHE A 106 -7.70 -6.25 5.72
C PHE A 106 -8.46 -5.59 4.55
N GLN A 107 -8.40 -6.17 3.35
CA GLN A 107 -9.18 -5.67 2.22
C GLN A 107 -10.68 -5.70 2.50
N PHE A 108 -11.16 -6.77 3.13
CA PHE A 108 -12.53 -6.92 3.56
C PHE A 108 -12.92 -5.81 4.55
N LEU A 109 -12.17 -5.64 5.64
CA LEU A 109 -12.42 -4.62 6.66
C LEU A 109 -12.38 -3.20 6.08
N HIS A 110 -11.42 -2.92 5.20
CA HIS A 110 -11.32 -1.64 4.52
C HIS A 110 -12.54 -1.37 3.63
N ASN A 111 -12.97 -2.35 2.83
CA ASN A 111 -14.15 -2.21 1.98
C ASN A 111 -15.42 -2.04 2.82
N LEU A 112 -15.53 -2.77 3.93
CA LEU A 112 -16.64 -2.64 4.87
C LEU A 112 -16.72 -1.22 5.44
N TYR A 113 -15.60 -0.70 5.94
CA TYR A 113 -15.49 0.67 6.46
C TYR A 113 -15.79 1.72 5.39
N TYR A 114 -15.22 1.57 4.19
CA TYR A 114 -15.43 2.49 3.08
C TYR A 114 -16.91 2.57 2.67
N ASN A 115 -17.57 1.42 2.51
CA ASN A 115 -18.99 1.36 2.15
C ASN A 115 -19.87 1.90 3.28
N LEU A 116 -19.52 1.65 4.54
CA LEU A 116 -20.21 2.26 5.69
C LEU A 116 -20.05 3.78 5.70
N ASN A 117 -18.86 4.30 5.40
CA ASN A 117 -18.60 5.72 5.35
C ASN A 117 -19.32 6.39 4.18
N ILE A 118 -19.38 5.76 3.00
CA ILE A 118 -20.23 6.19 1.88
C ILE A 118 -21.69 6.26 2.35
N TYR A 119 -22.20 5.20 2.97
CA TYR A 119 -23.55 5.14 3.48
C TYR A 119 -23.85 6.29 4.46
N GLN A 120 -22.93 6.59 5.38
CA GLN A 120 -23.08 7.68 6.36
C GLN A 120 -22.95 9.08 5.72
N SER A 121 -22.11 9.24 4.69
CA SER A 121 -21.83 10.52 4.04
C SER A 121 -22.84 10.92 2.95
N ILE A 122 -23.67 9.97 2.46
CA ILE A 122 -24.76 10.26 1.51
C ILE A 122 -25.94 11.03 2.15
N SER A 123 -25.88 11.38 3.44
CA SER A 123 -26.99 12.09 4.11
C SER A 123 -27.28 13.51 3.59
N GLU A 124 -26.43 14.10 2.72
CA GLU A 124 -26.64 15.49 2.26
C GLU A 124 -27.02 15.70 0.79
N LYS A 125 -26.83 14.76 -0.15
CA LYS A 125 -27.29 14.94 -1.54
C LYS A 125 -27.64 13.62 -2.24
N HIS A 126 -28.90 13.53 -2.68
CA HIS A 126 -29.57 12.40 -3.32
C HIS A 126 -28.79 11.68 -4.43
N ASP A 127 -28.49 10.40 -4.21
CA ASP A 127 -28.62 9.32 -5.21
C ASP A 127 -28.99 8.01 -4.47
N GLU A 128 -30.29 7.75 -4.35
CA GLU A 128 -30.86 6.62 -3.60
C GLU A 128 -30.36 5.26 -4.09
N LEU A 129 -29.95 5.16 -5.36
CA LEU A 129 -29.45 3.92 -5.96
C LEU A 129 -28.07 3.54 -5.41
N SER A 130 -27.19 4.53 -5.23
CA SER A 130 -25.86 4.37 -4.62
C SER A 130 -25.96 3.94 -3.16
N TYR A 131 -26.97 4.47 -2.45
CA TYR A 131 -27.28 4.14 -1.06
C TYR A 131 -27.70 2.66 -0.91
N CYS A 132 -28.65 2.22 -1.73
CA CYS A 132 -29.13 0.83 -1.72
C CYS A 132 -28.05 -0.17 -2.12
N ASN A 133 -27.22 0.15 -3.11
CA ASN A 133 -26.10 -0.70 -3.52
C ASN A 133 -25.04 -0.82 -2.42
N SER A 134 -24.65 0.29 -1.80
CA SER A 134 -23.67 0.28 -0.70
C SER A 134 -24.18 -0.48 0.53
N ALA A 135 -25.45 -0.31 0.90
CA ALA A 135 -26.09 -1.05 1.99
C ALA A 135 -26.20 -2.55 1.70
N THR A 136 -26.48 -2.93 0.45
CA THR A 136 -26.54 -4.34 0.01
C THR A 136 -25.16 -4.98 0.07
N ILE A 137 -24.14 -4.31 -0.48
CA ILE A 137 -22.74 -4.78 -0.44
C ILE A 137 -22.27 -4.91 1.02
N TYR A 138 -22.59 -3.95 1.90
CA TYR A 138 -22.27 -4.02 3.32
C TYR A 138 -22.92 -5.25 3.99
N ARG A 139 -24.22 -5.45 3.78
CA ARG A 139 -24.97 -6.58 4.36
C ARG A 139 -24.45 -7.93 3.88
N GLU A 140 -24.11 -8.05 2.61
CA GLU A 140 -23.61 -9.29 2.02
C GLU A 140 -22.17 -9.59 2.43
N SER A 141 -21.34 -8.55 2.52
CA SER A 141 -19.98 -8.65 3.05
C SER A 141 -19.99 -9.22 4.47
N TYR A 142 -20.89 -8.78 5.35
CA TYR A 142 -20.96 -9.26 6.74
C TYR A 142 -21.47 -10.71 6.90
N LYS A 143 -22.15 -11.27 5.89
CA LYS A 143 -22.80 -12.60 5.97
C LYS A 143 -21.96 -13.74 5.40
N THR A 144 -20.83 -13.42 4.77
CA THR A 144 -19.92 -14.39 4.13
C THR A 144 -18.70 -14.61 5.01
#